data_AF-A0A935ZWU4-F1
#
_entry.id   AF-A0A935ZWU4-F1
#
_cell.length_a   1.000
_cell.length_b   1.000
_cell.length_c   1.000
_cell.angle_alpha   90.00
_cell.angle_beta   90.00
_cell.angle_gamma   90.00
#
_symmetry.space_group_name_H-M   'P 1'
#
loop_
_entity.id
_entity.type
_entity.pdbx_description
1 polymer ?
#
loop_
_entity_poly.entity_id
_entity_poly.type
_entity_poly.pdbx_seq_one_letter_code
_entity_poly.pdbx_strand_id
1 'polypeptide(L)'
;MSGHARARVLALGALAVLLGCHPRGEPTRTGTDHRAPDPALRRDLALTPAQTEYLAKLAANADAHPDDAQARKASGLAHMRFALSGVLSLRERAELDLEAALRLDRDDRELARALGRFYNMRAVERDGSKAGAQIEAYRAYLGDVAVGEMRSEQFVAYAFSQLGRILELRNRGRLLAAYGVVKQLEDQLRERTTRDPEDIELLAVAGNFSFFFAGNIPSGKKQRVRDAVNYFTQLRARWSQLREGARDPEQCPNTYENFMFELAEGHVTLGELDRARPIYEELTQLREPITRPKQQIAFVAAERLRNLDYYDGKLELMPPWPSDLGNCVVCHAYTSEVPLTTLYSREPLTLDDMPKVESKPIPSTARVPDEVRAILGEHCVRCHGTDGTAEAFATFESDAAALLHSAAIGRRVAAGEMPPDQPLPAGVADVLTRWATGEAPRR
;
A
#
# COMPACT_ATOMS: atom_id res chain seq x y z
N MET A 1 33.38 47.10 30.19
CA MET A 1 33.65 45.68 29.86
C MET A 1 32.93 44.80 30.87
N SER A 2 32.51 43.59 30.45
CA SER A 2 31.73 42.56 31.14
C SER A 2 30.22 42.82 31.36
N GLY A 3 29.46 42.58 30.29
CA GLY A 3 28.04 42.23 30.34
C GLY A 3 27.83 40.78 29.90
N HIS A 4 26.73 40.18 30.40
CA HIS A 4 26.09 38.94 29.94
C HIS A 4 26.65 37.60 30.45
N ALA A 5 26.27 37.23 31.68
CA ALA A 5 26.44 35.85 32.17
C ALA A 5 25.29 35.31 33.06
N ARG A 6 24.09 35.92 33.06
CA ARG A 6 23.02 35.50 34.00
C ARG A 6 21.61 35.28 33.42
N ALA A 7 21.48 34.99 32.12
CA ALA A 7 20.16 34.78 31.49
C ALA A 7 19.89 33.35 30.98
N ARG A 8 20.71 32.33 31.29
CA ARG A 8 20.57 30.98 30.70
C ARG A 8 20.09 29.86 31.64
N VAL A 9 19.78 30.14 32.91
CA VAL A 9 19.38 29.08 33.87
C VAL A 9 17.87 29.06 34.17
N LEU A 10 17.10 30.09 33.75
CA LEU A 10 15.66 30.18 34.02
C LEU A 10 14.74 29.66 32.89
N ALA A 11 15.27 29.31 31.72
CA ALA A 11 14.46 28.84 30.58
C ALA A 11 14.25 27.31 30.53
N LEU A 12 14.94 26.53 31.37
CA LEU A 12 14.85 25.06 31.40
C LEU A 12 13.82 24.54 32.42
N GLY A 13 13.37 25.37 33.37
CA GLY A 13 12.36 24.99 34.38
C GLY A 13 10.91 25.16 33.93
N ALA A 14 10.64 26.01 32.93
CA ALA A 14 9.29 26.31 32.46
C ALA A 14 8.74 25.27 31.46
N LEU A 15 9.60 24.45 30.85
CA LEU A 15 9.18 23.41 29.89
C LEU A 15 8.70 22.11 30.59
N ALA A 16 9.07 21.92 31.87
CA ALA A 16 8.67 20.75 32.65
C ALA A 16 7.26 20.87 33.27
N VAL A 17 6.68 22.07 33.31
CA VAL A 17 5.35 22.33 33.90
C VAL A 17 4.21 22.19 32.87
N LEU A 18 4.51 22.18 31.57
CA LEU A 18 3.52 21.95 30.50
C LEU A 18 3.26 20.47 30.20
N LEU A 19 3.86 19.55 30.97
CA LEU A 19 3.73 18.09 30.81
C LEU A 19 2.94 17.42 31.96
N GLY A 20 2.32 18.18 32.86
CA GLY A 20 1.61 17.63 34.01
C GLY A 20 0.21 18.21 34.21
N CYS A 21 -0.77 17.30 34.32
CA CYS A 21 -2.14 17.47 34.85
C CYS A 21 -3.24 17.94 33.87
N HIS A 22 -4.01 16.97 33.36
CA HIS A 22 -5.40 17.19 32.95
C HIS A 22 -6.36 16.81 34.10
N PRO A 23 -7.40 17.63 34.37
CA PRO A 23 -8.40 17.35 35.40
C PRO A 23 -9.40 16.29 34.92
N ARG A 24 -9.86 15.46 35.87
CA ARG A 24 -10.83 14.36 35.69
C ARG A 24 -12.26 14.91 35.46
N GLY A 25 -12.95 14.37 34.46
CA GLY A 25 -14.41 14.50 34.28
C GLY A 25 -14.92 14.13 32.87
N GLU A 26 -15.11 12.81 32.63
CA GLU A 26 -16.03 12.09 31.69
C GLU A 26 -16.26 12.51 30.20
N PRO A 27 -16.64 11.58 29.27
CA PRO A 27 -16.27 10.16 29.14
C PRO A 27 -15.75 9.76 27.72
N THR A 28 -14.98 8.66 27.70
CA THR A 28 -14.61 7.75 26.58
C THR A 28 -13.92 8.29 25.32
N ARG A 29 -12.62 8.57 25.43
CA ARG A 29 -11.53 7.82 24.74
C ARG A 29 -10.21 8.35 25.26
N THR A 30 -9.61 7.66 26.23
CA THR A 30 -8.27 8.02 26.73
C THR A 30 -7.24 7.76 25.63
N GLY A 31 -6.98 8.79 24.83
CA GLY A 31 -5.77 8.92 24.06
C GLY A 31 -4.58 8.87 25.01
N THR A 32 -3.82 7.77 24.93
CA THR A 32 -2.43 7.53 25.40
C THR A 32 -2.13 6.02 25.44
N ASP A 33 -3.13 5.15 25.30
CA ASP A 33 -2.86 3.72 25.19
C ASP A 33 -2.32 3.41 23.79
N HIS A 34 -1.00 3.48 23.65
CA HIS A 34 -0.23 3.16 22.45
C HIS A 34 -0.19 1.66 22.13
N ARG A 35 -1.20 0.89 22.56
CA ARG A 35 -1.31 -0.52 22.19
C ARG A 35 -1.59 -0.63 20.70
N ALA A 36 -0.92 -1.57 20.04
CA ALA A 36 -1.28 -2.00 18.70
C ALA A 36 -2.79 -2.31 18.66
N PRO A 37 -3.49 -2.09 17.52
CA PRO A 37 -4.90 -2.42 17.40
C PRO A 37 -5.17 -3.83 17.91
N ASP A 38 -6.23 -4.02 18.70
CA ASP A 38 -6.61 -5.33 19.21
C ASP A 38 -6.77 -6.31 18.04
N PRO A 39 -5.98 -7.40 17.99
CA PRO A 39 -6.10 -8.41 16.95
C PRO A 39 -7.52 -8.99 16.85
N ALA A 40 -8.29 -9.01 17.94
CA ALA A 40 -9.66 -9.50 17.95
C ALA A 40 -10.65 -8.61 17.18
N LEU A 41 -10.30 -7.34 16.92
CA LEU A 41 -11.10 -6.42 16.09
C LEU A 41 -10.75 -6.53 14.60
N ARG A 42 -9.78 -7.38 14.24
CA ARG A 42 -9.37 -7.62 12.85
C ARG A 42 -10.15 -8.82 12.31
N ARG A 43 -10.98 -8.59 11.28
CA ARG A 43 -11.57 -9.67 10.50
C ARG A 43 -10.58 -10.08 9.41
N ASP A 44 -9.78 -11.10 9.71
CA ASP A 44 -8.91 -11.73 8.71
C ASP A 44 -9.78 -12.42 7.65
N LEU A 45 -9.48 -12.23 6.36
CA LEU A 45 -10.22 -12.97 5.33
C LEU A 45 -9.85 -14.46 5.39
N ALA A 46 -10.86 -15.32 5.24
CA ALA A 46 -10.62 -16.74 5.07
C ALA A 46 -10.19 -17.03 3.63
N LEU A 47 -9.16 -17.86 3.48
CA LEU A 47 -8.78 -18.43 2.19
C LEU A 47 -9.81 -19.48 1.75
N THR A 48 -10.00 -19.62 0.44
CA THR A 48 -10.71 -20.80 -0.10
C THR A 48 -9.85 -22.06 0.07
N PRO A 49 -10.43 -23.27 -0.01
CA PRO A 49 -9.66 -24.51 0.01
C PRO A 49 -8.56 -24.55 -1.07
N ALA A 50 -8.88 -24.12 -2.30
CA ALA A 50 -7.92 -24.09 -3.40
C ALA A 50 -6.76 -23.09 -3.15
N GLN A 51 -7.05 -21.91 -2.62
CA GLN A 51 -6.03 -20.92 -2.25
C GLN A 51 -5.13 -21.45 -1.12
N THR A 52 -5.73 -22.12 -0.14
CA THR A 52 -5.00 -22.76 0.97
C THR A 52 -4.04 -23.83 0.45
N GLU A 53 -4.51 -24.70 -0.42
CA GLU A 53 -3.69 -25.75 -1.03
C GLU A 53 -2.55 -25.17 -1.88
N TYR A 54 -2.84 -24.16 -2.69
CA TYR A 54 -1.84 -23.46 -3.51
C TYR A 54 -0.72 -22.86 -2.66
N LEU A 55 -1.06 -22.09 -1.62
CA LEU A 55 -0.08 -21.49 -0.72
C LEU A 55 0.71 -22.54 0.07
N ALA A 56 0.04 -23.63 0.50
CA ALA A 56 0.70 -24.75 1.17
C ALA A 56 1.72 -25.46 0.27
N LYS A 57 1.42 -25.65 -1.02
CA LYS A 57 2.36 -26.23 -1.99
C LYS A 57 3.60 -25.35 -2.17
N LEU A 58 3.42 -24.03 -2.32
CA LEU A 58 4.55 -23.09 -2.43
C LEU A 58 5.39 -23.07 -1.16
N ALA A 59 4.75 -23.05 0.00
CA ALA A 59 5.41 -23.08 1.29
C ALA A 59 6.22 -24.37 1.49
N ALA A 60 5.63 -25.53 1.19
CA ALA A 60 6.30 -26.82 1.27
C ALA A 60 7.51 -26.91 0.32
N ASN A 61 7.39 -26.37 -0.91
CA ASN A 61 8.50 -26.31 -1.84
C ASN A 61 9.65 -25.44 -1.33
N ALA A 62 9.34 -24.26 -0.79
CA ALA A 62 10.33 -23.37 -0.17
C ALA A 62 11.01 -24.02 1.05
N ASP A 63 10.25 -24.74 1.87
CA ASP A 63 10.76 -25.41 3.06
C ASP A 63 11.64 -26.63 2.74
N ALA A 64 11.32 -27.36 1.66
CA ALA A 64 12.15 -28.46 1.16
C ALA A 64 13.46 -27.98 0.51
N HIS A 65 13.49 -26.73 0.01
CA HIS A 65 14.65 -26.15 -0.68
C HIS A 65 15.08 -24.82 -0.02
N PRO A 66 15.63 -24.85 1.21
CA PRO A 66 15.91 -23.64 1.96
C PRO A 66 16.95 -22.71 1.31
N ASP A 67 17.85 -23.25 0.50
CA ASP A 67 18.89 -22.50 -0.21
C ASP A 67 18.48 -22.10 -1.64
N ASP A 68 17.24 -22.38 -2.05
CA ASP A 68 16.69 -21.96 -3.34
C ASP A 68 16.00 -20.59 -3.21
N ALA A 69 16.69 -19.55 -3.69
CA ALA A 69 16.19 -18.17 -3.69
C ALA A 69 14.86 -18.02 -4.45
N GLN A 70 14.66 -18.75 -5.55
CA GLN A 70 13.45 -18.66 -6.38
C GLN A 70 12.26 -19.33 -5.70
N ALA A 71 12.46 -20.51 -5.09
CA ALA A 71 11.41 -21.17 -4.31
C ALA A 71 10.94 -20.29 -3.15
N ARG A 72 11.88 -19.69 -2.40
CA ARG A 72 11.59 -18.72 -1.32
C ARG A 72 10.89 -17.48 -1.84
N LYS A 73 11.37 -16.87 -2.94
CA LYS A 73 10.76 -15.69 -3.57
C LYS A 73 9.32 -15.97 -4.01
N ALA A 74 9.06 -17.10 -4.66
CA ALA A 74 7.73 -17.48 -5.12
C ALA A 74 6.74 -17.63 -3.96
N SER A 75 7.12 -18.36 -2.91
CA SER A 75 6.31 -18.48 -1.70
C SER A 75 6.07 -17.12 -1.05
N GLY A 76 7.13 -16.35 -0.83
CA GLY A 76 7.06 -15.04 -0.18
C GLY A 76 6.16 -14.05 -0.91
N LEU A 77 6.28 -13.93 -2.24
CA LEU A 77 5.47 -13.03 -3.04
C LEU A 77 3.99 -13.43 -3.07
N ALA A 78 3.70 -14.74 -3.13
CA ALA A 78 2.33 -15.23 -3.08
C ALA A 78 1.66 -14.88 -1.74
N HIS A 79 2.30 -15.21 -0.62
CA HIS A 79 1.79 -14.88 0.71
C HIS A 79 1.66 -13.36 0.92
N MET A 80 2.61 -12.56 0.41
CA MET A 80 2.54 -11.10 0.44
C MET A 80 1.30 -10.55 -0.26
N ARG A 81 0.98 -11.06 -1.45
CA ARG A 81 -0.22 -10.64 -2.21
C ARG A 81 -1.50 -10.93 -1.43
N PHE A 82 -1.63 -12.12 -0.85
CA PHE A 82 -2.80 -12.44 -0.02
C PHE A 82 -2.87 -11.61 1.26
N ALA A 83 -1.73 -11.31 1.89
CA ALA A 83 -1.69 -10.42 3.05
C ALA A 83 -2.13 -8.99 2.70
N LEU A 84 -1.71 -8.45 1.56
CA LEU A 84 -2.17 -7.15 1.06
C LEU A 84 -3.66 -7.15 0.69
N SER A 85 -4.17 -8.30 0.26
CA SER A 85 -5.60 -8.57 0.05
C SER A 85 -6.35 -8.91 1.35
N GLY A 86 -5.79 -8.62 2.53
CA GLY A 86 -6.47 -8.73 3.82
C GLY A 86 -6.47 -10.11 4.48
N VAL A 87 -5.60 -11.04 4.05
CA VAL A 87 -5.28 -12.29 4.77
C VAL A 87 -4.01 -12.08 5.61
N LEU A 88 -4.11 -11.20 6.60
CA LEU A 88 -3.03 -10.66 7.41
C LEU A 88 -2.24 -11.72 8.18
N SER A 89 -2.86 -12.87 8.51
CA SER A 89 -2.17 -14.00 9.13
C SER A 89 -1.00 -14.53 8.29
N LEU A 90 -1.00 -14.32 6.97
CA LEU A 90 0.07 -14.75 6.08
C LEU A 90 1.29 -13.82 6.08
N ARG A 91 1.21 -12.66 6.75
CA ARG A 91 2.28 -11.64 6.74
C ARG A 91 3.62 -12.20 7.20
N GLU A 92 3.64 -12.94 8.31
CA GLU A 92 4.89 -13.46 8.88
C GLU A 92 5.55 -14.47 7.95
N ARG A 93 4.77 -15.35 7.31
CA ARG A 93 5.27 -16.29 6.32
C ARG A 93 5.87 -15.57 5.11
N ALA A 94 5.16 -14.56 4.60
CA ALA A 94 5.65 -13.73 3.50
C ALA A 94 6.98 -13.07 3.83
N GLU A 95 7.10 -12.44 5.00
CA GLU A 95 8.34 -11.78 5.44
C GLU A 95 9.50 -12.78 5.55
N LEU A 96 9.29 -13.92 6.20
CA LEU A 96 10.34 -14.93 6.40
C LEU A 96 10.90 -15.42 5.06
N ASP A 97 10.03 -15.76 4.12
CA ASP A 97 10.44 -16.28 2.81
C ASP A 97 11.10 -15.19 1.94
N LEU A 98 10.56 -13.97 1.91
CA LEU A 98 11.15 -12.87 1.15
C LEU A 98 12.51 -12.44 1.73
N GLU A 99 12.66 -12.42 3.05
CA GLU A 99 13.93 -12.14 3.72
C GLU A 99 14.97 -13.23 3.42
N ALA A 100 14.57 -14.50 3.42
CA ALA A 100 15.45 -15.61 3.05
C ALA A 100 15.90 -15.51 1.59
N ALA A 101 14.95 -15.26 0.67
CA ALA A 101 15.24 -15.07 -0.74
C ALA A 101 16.24 -13.92 -0.97
N LEU A 102 16.04 -12.75 -0.33
CA LEU A 102 16.93 -11.59 -0.49
C LEU A 102 18.31 -11.83 0.14
N ARG A 103 18.41 -12.67 1.18
CA ARG A 103 19.72 -13.07 1.72
C ARG A 103 20.52 -13.95 0.75
N LEU A 104 19.82 -14.81 0.01
CA LEU A 104 20.42 -15.71 -0.98
C LEU A 104 20.78 -14.97 -2.28
N ASP A 105 19.95 -14.02 -2.71
CA ASP A 105 20.18 -13.16 -3.87
C ASP A 105 20.02 -11.68 -3.48
N ARG A 106 21.13 -11.06 -3.06
CA ARG A 106 21.16 -9.66 -2.60
C ARG A 106 21.01 -8.64 -3.72
N ASP A 107 21.25 -9.06 -4.96
CA ASP A 107 21.21 -8.19 -6.13
C ASP A 107 19.82 -8.16 -6.79
N ASP A 108 18.87 -8.95 -6.29
CA ASP A 108 17.46 -8.91 -6.71
C ASP A 108 16.77 -7.62 -6.25
N ARG A 109 16.95 -6.56 -7.05
CA ARG A 109 16.38 -5.23 -6.81
C ARG A 109 14.86 -5.23 -6.79
N GLU A 110 14.22 -6.11 -7.56
CA GLU A 110 12.76 -6.20 -7.61
C GLU A 110 12.22 -6.76 -6.28
N LEU A 111 12.83 -7.84 -5.80
CA LEU A 111 12.53 -8.42 -4.49
C LEU A 111 12.79 -7.43 -3.36
N ALA A 112 13.94 -6.76 -3.38
CA ALA A 112 14.31 -5.74 -2.40
C ALA A 112 13.27 -4.60 -2.33
N ARG A 113 12.79 -4.13 -3.50
CA ARG A 113 11.73 -3.13 -3.59
C ARG A 113 10.40 -3.64 -3.05
N ALA A 114 10.01 -4.86 -3.42
CA ALA A 114 8.76 -5.47 -2.97
C ALA A 114 8.74 -5.64 -1.44
N LEU A 115 9.80 -6.22 -0.87
CA LEU A 115 9.96 -6.42 0.56
C LEU A 115 10.01 -5.09 1.33
N GLY A 116 10.77 -4.10 0.82
CA GLY A 116 10.80 -2.76 1.42
C GLY A 116 9.42 -2.11 1.47
N ARG A 117 8.63 -2.22 0.40
CA ARG A 117 7.24 -1.74 0.36
C ARG A 117 6.33 -2.54 1.30
N PHE A 118 6.52 -3.85 1.41
CA PHE A 118 5.72 -4.68 2.30
C PHE A 118 5.91 -4.29 3.77
N TYR A 119 7.13 -3.96 4.19
CA TYR A 119 7.37 -3.44 5.54
C TYR A 119 6.69 -2.09 5.82
N ASN A 120 6.29 -1.31 4.81
CA ASN A 120 5.50 -0.10 5.06
C ASN A 120 4.16 -0.42 5.75
N MET A 121 3.63 -1.64 5.59
CA MET A 121 2.45 -2.11 6.33
C MET A 121 2.70 -2.11 7.84
N ARG A 122 3.85 -2.59 8.30
CA ARG A 122 4.22 -2.53 9.72
C ARG A 122 4.43 -1.08 10.18
N ALA A 123 5.02 -0.26 9.31
CA ALA A 123 5.25 1.15 9.63
C ALA A 123 3.94 1.91 9.91
N VAL A 124 2.89 1.69 9.11
CA VAL A 124 1.57 2.30 9.34
C VAL A 124 0.88 1.76 10.59
N GLU A 125 1.13 0.51 10.99
CA GLU A 125 0.72 -0.02 12.30
C GLU A 125 1.47 0.55 13.49
N ARG A 126 2.49 1.37 13.25
CA ARG A 126 3.45 1.81 14.26
C ARG A 126 4.23 0.63 14.86
N ASP A 127 4.29 -0.49 14.14
CA ASP A 127 5.13 -1.63 14.45
C ASP A 127 6.52 -1.41 13.83
N GLY A 128 7.48 -1.02 14.67
CA GLY A 128 8.85 -0.82 14.23
C GLY A 128 9.74 -2.06 14.34
N SER A 129 9.20 -3.25 14.65
CA SER A 129 10.01 -4.47 14.86
C SER A 129 10.89 -4.84 13.66
N LYS A 130 10.47 -4.48 12.44
CA LYS A 130 11.20 -4.68 11.18
C LYS A 130 11.78 -3.39 10.57
N ALA A 131 11.87 -2.31 11.33
CA ALA A 131 12.38 -1.02 10.83
C ALA A 131 13.81 -1.10 10.26
N GLY A 132 14.69 -1.90 10.88
CA GLY A 132 16.04 -2.14 10.35
C GLY A 132 16.03 -2.89 9.01
N ALA A 133 15.22 -3.96 8.92
CA ALA A 133 15.09 -4.76 7.69
C ALA A 133 14.48 -3.93 6.54
N GLN A 134 13.55 -3.01 6.84
CA GLN A 134 13.01 -2.06 5.87
C GLN A 134 14.11 -1.15 5.28
N ILE A 135 15.00 -0.62 6.13
CA ILE A 135 16.13 0.21 5.68
C ILE A 135 17.07 -0.61 4.81
N GLU A 136 17.36 -1.86 5.19
CA GLU A 136 18.25 -2.75 4.44
C GLU A 136 17.66 -3.14 3.08
N ALA A 137 16.37 -3.49 3.01
CA ALA A 137 15.69 -3.80 1.76
C ALA A 137 15.70 -2.60 0.81
N TYR A 138 15.40 -1.40 1.29
CA TYR A 138 15.50 -0.21 0.45
C TYR A 138 16.94 0.14 0.06
N ARG A 139 17.93 -0.10 0.92
CA ARG A 139 19.35 0.09 0.56
C ARG A 139 19.76 -0.85 -0.58
N ALA A 140 19.38 -2.13 -0.50
CA ALA A 140 19.63 -3.11 -1.57
C ALA A 140 18.96 -2.68 -2.88
N TYR A 141 17.74 -2.14 -2.82
CA TYR A 141 17.07 -1.60 -4.01
C TYR A 141 17.75 -0.35 -4.60
N LEU A 142 18.14 0.60 -3.74
CA LEU A 142 18.63 1.92 -4.16
C LEU A 142 20.08 1.88 -4.63
N GLY A 143 20.92 1.04 -4.02
CA GLY A 143 22.37 1.08 -4.18
C GLY A 143 22.99 2.40 -3.68
N ASP A 144 24.19 2.72 -4.15
CA ASP A 144 24.95 3.90 -3.76
C ASP A 144 24.62 5.13 -4.62
N VAL A 145 23.35 5.55 -4.63
CA VAL A 145 22.90 6.75 -5.36
C VAL A 145 22.74 7.91 -4.39
N ALA A 146 23.39 9.04 -4.66
CA ALA A 146 23.27 10.23 -3.83
C ALA A 146 21.85 10.80 -3.91
N VAL A 147 21.31 11.31 -2.78
CA VAL A 147 19.93 11.83 -2.71
C VAL A 147 19.69 12.96 -3.72
N GLY A 148 20.70 13.80 -4.02
CA GLY A 148 20.57 14.86 -5.03
C GLY A 148 20.44 14.37 -6.48
N GLU A 149 20.88 13.14 -6.74
CA GLU A 149 20.95 12.54 -8.09
C GLU A 149 19.82 11.52 -8.32
N MET A 150 19.05 11.17 -7.28
CA MET A 150 17.95 10.23 -7.40
C MET A 150 16.85 10.75 -8.32
N ARG A 151 16.50 9.94 -9.32
CA ARG A 151 15.25 10.07 -10.08
C ARG A 151 14.06 9.92 -9.15
N SER A 152 12.88 10.32 -9.60
CA SER A 152 11.67 10.35 -8.78
C SER A 152 11.32 9.00 -8.19
N GLU A 153 11.37 7.91 -8.96
CA GLU A 153 11.05 6.57 -8.44
C GLU A 153 12.04 6.10 -7.36
N GLN A 154 13.32 6.47 -7.51
CA GLN A 154 14.35 6.20 -6.50
C GLN A 154 14.10 7.06 -5.25
N PHE A 155 13.75 8.34 -5.43
CA PHE A 155 13.44 9.21 -4.31
C PHE A 155 12.21 8.76 -3.53
N VAL A 156 11.17 8.24 -4.21
CA VAL A 156 10.02 7.63 -3.54
C VAL A 156 10.45 6.48 -2.63
N ALA A 157 11.28 5.56 -3.13
CA ALA A 157 11.81 4.48 -2.31
C ALA A 157 12.71 4.98 -1.17
N TYR A 158 13.53 6.00 -1.41
CA TYR A 158 14.30 6.67 -0.37
C TYR A 158 13.40 7.28 0.72
N ALA A 159 12.31 7.96 0.37
CA ALA A 159 11.36 8.52 1.33
C ALA A 159 10.76 7.46 2.26
N PHE A 160 10.38 6.29 1.71
CA PHE A 160 9.94 5.16 2.52
C PHE A 160 11.08 4.54 3.36
N SER A 161 12.33 4.52 2.87
CA SER A 161 13.47 4.13 3.71
C SER A 161 13.66 5.06 4.91
N GLN A 162 13.39 6.36 4.75
CA GLN A 162 13.45 7.33 5.85
C GLN A 162 12.36 7.07 6.88
N LEU A 163 11.18 6.58 6.48
CA LEU A 163 10.16 6.12 7.43
C LEU A 163 10.69 4.98 8.32
N GLY A 164 11.36 3.99 7.73
CA GLY A 164 12.05 2.94 8.49
C GLY A 164 13.09 3.52 9.45
N ARG A 165 13.89 4.50 9.00
CA ARG A 165 14.87 5.19 9.87
C ARG A 165 14.22 5.95 11.03
N ILE A 166 13.10 6.62 10.79
CA ILE A 166 12.30 7.31 11.82
C ILE A 166 11.83 6.31 12.88
N LEU A 167 11.30 5.16 12.46
CA LEU A 167 10.84 4.10 13.36
C LEU A 167 11.98 3.46 14.15
N GLU A 168 13.12 3.18 13.51
CA GLU A 168 14.31 2.64 14.17
C GLU A 168 14.81 3.59 15.27
N LEU A 169 14.90 4.90 14.97
CA LEU A 169 15.31 5.90 15.96
C LEU A 169 14.30 6.03 17.10
N ARG A 170 13.00 5.99 16.79
CA ARG A 170 11.93 6.01 17.80
C ARG A 170 12.02 4.79 18.72
N ASN A 171 12.20 3.59 18.19
CA ASN A 171 12.32 2.35 18.97
C ASN A 171 13.51 2.38 19.93
N ARG A 172 14.58 3.10 19.57
CA ARG A 172 15.75 3.32 20.42
C ARG A 172 15.59 4.50 21.40
N GLY A 173 14.38 5.07 21.54
CA GLY A 173 14.11 6.22 22.40
C GLY A 173 14.70 7.55 21.90
N ARG A 174 15.21 7.61 20.66
CA ARG A 174 15.88 8.80 20.10
C ARG A 174 14.90 9.74 19.39
N LEU A 175 13.87 10.20 20.11
CA LEU A 175 12.74 10.95 19.55
C LEU A 175 13.15 12.25 18.83
N LEU A 176 14.10 13.02 19.38
CA LEU A 176 14.58 14.25 18.74
C LEU A 176 15.32 13.97 17.42
N ALA A 177 16.08 12.87 17.36
CA ALA A 177 16.76 12.46 16.14
C ALA A 177 15.74 11.98 15.09
N ALA A 178 14.73 11.20 15.51
CA ALA A 178 13.64 10.78 14.64
C ALA A 178 12.89 11.99 14.05
N TYR A 179 12.59 12.99 14.89
CA TYR A 179 11.98 14.25 14.44
C TYR A 179 12.88 15.04 13.47
N GLY A 180 14.20 15.03 13.69
CA GLY A 180 15.17 15.60 12.75
C GLY A 180 15.09 14.96 11.36
N VAL A 181 14.95 13.63 11.28
CA VAL A 181 14.77 12.91 10.01
C VAL A 181 13.43 13.26 9.36
N VAL A 182 12.35 13.39 10.13
CA VAL A 182 11.05 13.87 9.61
C VAL A 182 11.21 15.25 8.97
N LYS A 183 11.85 16.19 9.65
CA LYS A 183 12.03 17.55 9.14
C LYS A 183 12.86 17.58 7.86
N GLN A 184 13.96 16.83 7.84
CA GLN A 184 14.78 16.68 6.65
C GLN A 184 13.96 16.13 5.47
N LEU A 185 13.14 15.10 5.69
CA LEU A 185 12.31 14.51 4.64
C LEU A 185 11.24 15.49 4.14
N GLU A 186 10.57 16.21 5.04
CA GLU A 186 9.59 17.26 4.69
C GLU A 186 10.23 18.34 3.80
N ASP A 187 11.42 18.81 4.16
CA ASP A 187 12.12 19.84 3.39
C ASP A 187 12.59 19.30 2.03
N GLN A 188 13.09 18.06 1.96
CA GLN A 188 13.47 17.41 0.70
C GLN A 188 12.27 17.20 -0.25
N LEU A 189 11.11 16.77 0.28
CA LEU A 189 9.87 16.64 -0.49
C LEU A 189 9.39 17.99 -1.00
N ARG A 190 9.43 19.03 -0.14
CA ARG A 190 9.04 20.40 -0.53
C ARG A 190 9.96 20.95 -1.62
N GLU A 191 11.27 20.82 -1.46
CA GLU A 191 12.26 21.28 -2.43
C GLU A 191 12.06 20.61 -3.80
N ARG A 192 11.86 19.28 -3.82
CA ARG A 192 11.67 18.53 -5.06
C ARG A 192 10.34 18.85 -5.74
N THR A 193 9.24 18.90 -5.00
CA THR A 193 7.92 19.27 -5.55
C THR A 193 7.86 20.73 -6.01
N THR A 194 8.69 21.61 -5.45
CA THR A 194 8.85 22.99 -5.95
C THR A 194 9.67 23.04 -7.24
N ARG A 195 10.73 22.23 -7.33
CA ARG A 195 11.60 22.15 -8.50
C ARG A 195 10.90 21.52 -9.71
N ASP A 196 10.14 20.46 -9.48
CA ASP A 196 9.41 19.72 -10.49
C ASP A 196 7.93 19.61 -10.11
N PRO A 197 7.14 20.69 -10.32
CA PRO A 197 5.72 20.70 -10.00
C PRO A 197 4.88 19.79 -10.92
N GLU A 198 5.48 19.31 -12.02
CA GLU A 198 4.81 18.43 -12.98
C GLU A 198 4.89 16.95 -12.60
N ASP A 199 5.75 16.60 -11.64
CA ASP A 199 5.90 15.23 -11.15
C ASP A 199 4.76 14.85 -10.19
N ILE A 200 3.71 14.27 -10.76
CA ILE A 200 2.53 13.84 -10.02
C ILE A 200 2.82 12.72 -9.01
N GLU A 201 3.82 11.87 -9.24
CA GLU A 201 4.21 10.84 -8.27
C GLU A 201 4.83 11.47 -7.03
N LEU A 202 5.67 12.49 -7.19
CA LEU A 202 6.24 13.23 -6.07
C LEU A 202 5.18 14.00 -5.28
N LEU A 203 4.20 14.60 -5.95
CA LEU A 203 3.07 15.26 -5.26
C LEU A 203 2.25 14.25 -4.46
N ALA A 204 1.97 13.06 -5.02
CA ALA A 204 1.26 12.00 -4.31
C ALA A 204 2.02 11.54 -3.05
N VAL A 205 3.32 11.33 -3.17
CA VAL A 205 4.16 10.94 -2.03
C VAL A 205 4.25 12.07 -0.99
N ALA A 206 4.46 13.31 -1.41
CA ALA A 206 4.54 14.45 -0.51
C ALA A 206 3.24 14.68 0.27
N GLY A 207 2.08 14.56 -0.39
CA GLY A 207 0.78 14.67 0.26
C GLY A 207 0.53 13.53 1.26
N ASN A 208 0.82 12.29 0.87
CA ASN A 208 0.65 11.13 1.75
C ASN A 208 1.51 11.23 3.02
N PHE A 209 2.80 11.56 2.87
CA PHE A 209 3.69 11.78 4.01
C PHE A 209 3.23 12.95 4.89
N SER A 210 2.72 14.03 4.28
CA SER A 210 2.21 15.18 5.02
C SER A 210 0.99 14.82 5.88
N PHE A 211 0.00 14.09 5.35
CA PHE A 211 -1.13 13.57 6.13
C PHE A 211 -0.67 12.58 7.21
N PHE A 212 0.20 11.63 6.86
CA PHE A 212 0.74 10.66 7.79
C PHE A 212 1.42 11.35 8.99
N PHE A 213 2.28 12.33 8.74
CA PHE A 213 2.94 13.08 9.80
C PHE A 213 2.00 14.02 10.56
N ALA A 214 0.98 14.59 9.91
CA ALA A 214 -0.06 15.37 10.59
C ALA A 214 -0.79 14.52 11.65
N GLY A 215 -1.04 13.26 11.36
CA GLY A 215 -1.70 12.35 12.29
C GLY A 215 -0.81 11.79 13.40
N ASN A 216 0.49 11.67 13.16
CA ASN A 216 1.40 11.01 14.09
C ASN A 216 2.29 11.97 14.90
N ILE A 217 2.32 13.27 14.56
CA ILE A 217 3.18 14.26 15.21
C ILE A 217 2.35 15.46 15.67
N PRO A 218 2.24 15.72 16.99
CA PRO A 218 1.39 16.79 17.51
C PRO A 218 1.77 18.20 17.02
N SER A 219 3.08 18.51 16.99
CA SER A 219 3.57 19.85 16.61
C SER A 219 3.44 20.09 15.11
N GLY A 220 2.88 21.22 14.68
CA GLY A 220 2.82 21.60 13.26
C GLY A 220 1.73 20.89 12.45
N LYS A 221 0.81 20.18 13.10
CA LYS A 221 -0.28 19.41 12.49
C LYS A 221 -1.04 20.19 11.41
N LYS A 222 -1.57 21.39 11.74
CA LYS A 222 -2.35 22.21 10.81
C LYS A 222 -1.56 22.63 9.55
N GLN A 223 -0.26 22.90 9.70
CA GLN A 223 0.58 23.23 8.53
C GLN A 223 0.73 22.02 7.61
N ARG A 224 0.96 20.83 8.16
CA ARG A 224 1.05 19.60 7.36
C ARG A 224 -0.24 19.25 6.64
N VAL A 225 -1.39 19.47 7.30
CA VAL A 225 -2.70 19.31 6.63
C VAL A 225 -2.81 20.25 5.44
N ARG A 226 -2.42 21.51 5.60
CA ARG A 226 -2.40 22.48 4.49
C ARG A 226 -1.48 22.05 3.35
N ASP A 227 -0.26 21.62 3.67
CA ASP A 227 0.70 21.12 2.69
C ASP A 227 0.10 19.91 1.95
N ALA A 228 -0.48 18.94 2.67
CA ALA A 228 -1.12 17.76 2.10
C ALA A 228 -2.28 18.10 1.17
N VAL A 229 -3.19 18.98 1.60
CA VAL A 229 -4.31 19.47 0.78
C VAL A 229 -3.82 20.13 -0.51
N ASN A 230 -2.76 20.94 -0.44
CA ASN A 230 -2.18 21.58 -1.63
C ASN A 230 -1.63 20.55 -2.63
N TYR A 231 -0.96 19.50 -2.15
CA TYR A 231 -0.46 18.43 -3.01
C TYR A 231 -1.60 17.60 -3.61
N PHE A 232 -2.56 17.18 -2.78
CA PHE A 232 -3.65 16.31 -3.23
C PHE A 232 -4.67 17.03 -4.12
N THR A 233 -4.83 18.35 -3.98
CA THR A 233 -5.62 19.15 -4.92
C THR A 233 -5.05 19.08 -6.34
N GLN A 234 -3.72 19.18 -6.47
CA GLN A 234 -3.05 19.05 -7.77
C GLN A 234 -3.12 17.61 -8.30
N LEU A 235 -2.90 16.62 -7.42
CA LEU A 235 -3.04 15.20 -7.76
C LEU A 235 -4.44 14.87 -8.29
N ARG A 236 -5.50 15.36 -7.64
CA ARG A 236 -6.88 15.16 -8.09
C ARG A 236 -7.09 15.71 -9.51
N ALA A 237 -6.65 16.94 -9.75
CA ALA A 237 -6.81 17.61 -11.04
C ALA A 237 -6.05 16.91 -12.18
N ARG A 238 -4.96 16.20 -11.84
CA ARG A 238 -4.04 15.57 -12.79
C ARG A 238 -3.97 14.06 -12.62
N TRP A 239 -5.00 13.44 -12.05
CA TRP A 239 -5.01 12.01 -11.73
C TRP A 239 -4.58 11.16 -12.92
N SER A 240 -5.10 11.45 -14.12
CA SER A 240 -4.78 10.73 -15.37
C SER A 240 -3.29 10.69 -15.74
N GLN A 241 -2.46 11.56 -15.16
CA GLN A 241 -1.01 11.62 -15.40
C GLN A 241 -0.21 10.74 -14.44
N LEU A 242 -0.82 10.23 -13.37
CA LEU A 242 -0.19 9.24 -12.48
C LEU A 242 0.15 7.97 -13.30
N ARG A 243 1.21 7.25 -12.93
CA ARG A 243 1.63 6.06 -13.69
C ARG A 243 0.55 4.99 -13.69
N GLU A 244 0.49 4.22 -14.76
CA GLU A 244 -0.56 3.22 -15.00
C GLU A 244 -0.75 2.28 -13.81
N GLY A 245 0.31 1.64 -13.31
CA GLY A 245 0.20 0.71 -12.17
C GLY A 245 -0.31 1.32 -10.87
N ALA A 246 -0.24 2.65 -10.68
CA ALA A 246 -0.82 3.31 -9.51
C ALA A 246 -2.32 3.65 -9.68
N ARG A 247 -2.79 3.67 -10.93
CA ARG A 247 -4.21 3.85 -11.31
C ARG A 247 -4.90 2.56 -11.71
N ASP A 248 -4.13 1.51 -11.92
CA ASP A 248 -4.59 0.21 -12.38
C ASP A 248 -5.54 -0.37 -11.33
N PRO A 249 -6.83 -0.52 -11.68
CA PRO A 249 -7.80 -1.06 -10.74
C PRO A 249 -7.49 -2.51 -10.35
N GLU A 250 -6.72 -3.27 -11.15
CA GLU A 250 -6.30 -4.64 -10.82
C GLU A 250 -5.23 -4.70 -9.74
N GLN A 251 -4.38 -3.67 -9.63
CA GLN A 251 -3.28 -3.62 -8.67
C GLN A 251 -3.63 -2.83 -7.40
N CYS A 252 -4.32 -1.70 -7.56
CA CYS A 252 -4.63 -0.77 -6.49
C CYS A 252 -6.05 -0.20 -6.67
N PRO A 253 -7.09 -1.05 -6.55
CA PRO A 253 -8.48 -0.76 -6.97
C PRO A 253 -9.09 0.51 -6.36
N ASN A 254 -8.58 0.97 -5.22
CA ASN A 254 -9.23 1.98 -4.39
C ASN A 254 -8.33 3.21 -4.13
N THR A 255 -7.18 3.32 -4.80
CA THR A 255 -6.20 4.38 -4.53
C THR A 255 -6.80 5.77 -4.68
N TYR A 256 -7.61 5.97 -5.72
CA TYR A 256 -8.30 7.25 -5.92
C TYR A 256 -9.24 7.54 -4.77
N GLU A 257 -10.13 6.60 -4.43
CA GLU A 257 -11.14 6.79 -3.39
C GLU A 257 -10.49 7.09 -2.04
N ASN A 258 -9.40 6.39 -1.69
CA ASN A 258 -8.66 6.67 -0.48
C ASN A 258 -8.05 8.08 -0.49
N PHE A 259 -7.33 8.46 -1.56
CA PHE A 259 -6.69 9.79 -1.62
C PHE A 259 -7.71 10.93 -1.65
N MET A 260 -8.84 10.74 -2.32
CA MET A 260 -9.90 11.75 -2.32
C MET A 260 -10.59 11.84 -0.96
N PHE A 261 -10.73 10.71 -0.25
CA PHE A 261 -11.24 10.72 1.11
C PHE A 261 -10.28 11.50 2.04
N GLU A 262 -8.97 11.22 1.97
CA GLU A 262 -7.94 11.99 2.71
C GLU A 262 -7.98 13.49 2.38
N LEU A 263 -8.14 13.84 1.11
CA LEU A 263 -8.28 15.24 0.67
C LEU A 263 -9.53 15.91 1.26
N ALA A 264 -10.67 15.23 1.27
CA ALA A 264 -11.90 15.74 1.86
C ALA A 264 -11.76 15.97 3.36
N GLU A 265 -11.23 14.99 4.10
CA GLU A 265 -10.94 15.11 5.54
C GLU A 265 -9.97 16.27 5.83
N GLY A 266 -8.98 16.47 4.94
CA GLY A 266 -8.05 17.61 4.99
C GLY A 266 -8.76 18.95 4.82
N HIS A 267 -9.64 19.10 3.82
CA HIS A 267 -10.43 20.32 3.64
C HIS A 267 -11.33 20.61 4.84
N VAL A 268 -12.04 19.60 5.38
CA VAL A 268 -12.86 19.76 6.58
C VAL A 268 -12.03 20.22 7.78
N THR A 269 -10.85 19.62 7.98
CA THR A 269 -9.92 20.00 9.04
C THR A 269 -9.45 21.46 8.92
N LEU A 270 -9.39 22.01 7.71
CA LEU A 270 -9.02 23.40 7.45
C LEU A 270 -10.21 24.38 7.49
N GLY A 271 -11.43 23.86 7.64
CA GLY A 271 -12.68 24.61 7.59
C GLY A 271 -13.12 25.02 6.18
N GLU A 272 -12.66 24.28 5.17
CA GLU A 272 -12.97 24.51 3.76
C GLU A 272 -14.15 23.62 3.33
N LEU A 273 -15.30 23.74 4.01
CA LEU A 273 -16.43 22.83 3.84
C LEU A 273 -16.97 22.80 2.40
N ASP A 274 -16.98 23.96 1.73
CA ASP A 274 -17.41 24.08 0.32
C ASP A 274 -16.54 23.27 -0.64
N ARG A 275 -15.27 23.03 -0.29
CA ARG A 275 -14.35 22.20 -1.08
C ARG A 275 -14.45 20.72 -0.71
N ALA A 276 -14.71 20.41 0.56
CA ALA A 276 -14.87 19.04 1.03
C ALA A 276 -16.16 18.39 0.51
N ARG A 277 -17.27 19.13 0.57
CA ARG A 277 -18.62 18.65 0.17
C ARG A 277 -18.65 17.95 -1.20
N PRO A 278 -18.21 18.57 -2.31
CA PRO A 278 -18.27 17.92 -3.61
C PRO A 278 -17.39 16.66 -3.71
N ILE A 279 -16.35 16.55 -2.89
CA ILE A 279 -15.51 15.34 -2.85
C ILE A 279 -16.24 14.20 -2.14
N TYR A 280 -16.87 14.46 -1.00
CA TYR A 280 -17.68 13.43 -0.35
C TYR A 280 -18.86 13.03 -1.22
N GLU A 281 -19.53 13.97 -1.90
CA GLU A 281 -20.60 13.66 -2.86
C GLU A 281 -20.10 12.73 -3.97
N GLU A 282 -18.92 13.02 -4.55
CA GLU A 282 -18.27 12.13 -5.51
C GLU A 282 -18.00 10.74 -4.92
N LEU A 283 -17.48 10.66 -3.69
CA LEU A 283 -17.14 9.38 -3.04
C LEU A 283 -18.35 8.54 -2.67
N THR A 284 -19.54 9.14 -2.51
CA THR A 284 -20.78 8.35 -2.35
C THR A 284 -21.21 7.65 -3.64
N GLN A 285 -20.66 8.04 -4.80
CA GLN A 285 -20.92 7.41 -6.08
C GLN A 285 -19.88 6.32 -6.34
N LEU A 286 -20.28 5.05 -6.14
CA LEU A 286 -19.39 3.91 -6.36
C LEU A 286 -19.01 3.76 -7.84
N ARG A 287 -17.70 3.67 -8.11
CA ARG A 287 -17.15 3.42 -9.44
C ARG A 287 -16.64 1.99 -9.55
N GLU A 288 -16.90 1.36 -10.70
CA GLU A 288 -16.41 0.01 -10.97
C GLU A 288 -14.86 -0.03 -11.05
N PRO A 289 -14.21 -1.13 -10.63
CA PRO A 289 -14.82 -2.27 -9.94
C PRO A 289 -15.30 -1.90 -8.54
N ILE A 290 -16.50 -2.37 -8.16
CA ILE A 290 -17.04 -2.18 -6.81
C ILE A 290 -16.30 -3.12 -5.84
N THR A 291 -15.56 -2.51 -4.91
CA THR A 291 -14.83 -3.22 -3.84
C THR A 291 -15.43 -2.92 -2.47
N ARG A 292 -15.12 -3.77 -1.48
CA ARG A 292 -15.52 -3.56 -0.09
C ARG A 292 -14.94 -2.27 0.49
N PRO A 293 -13.66 -1.90 0.30
CA PRO A 293 -13.16 -0.61 0.77
C PRO A 293 -13.84 0.60 0.13
N LYS A 294 -14.21 0.56 -1.16
CA LYS A 294 -14.98 1.66 -1.77
C LYS A 294 -16.35 1.82 -1.14
N GLN A 295 -17.03 0.70 -0.86
CA GLN A 295 -18.30 0.73 -0.12
C GLN A 295 -18.14 1.33 1.28
N GLN A 296 -17.03 1.02 1.98
CA GLN A 296 -16.72 1.62 3.28
C GLN A 296 -16.51 3.13 3.17
N ILE A 297 -15.69 3.57 2.22
CA ILE A 297 -15.44 4.99 1.98
C ILE A 297 -16.74 5.72 1.61
N ALA A 298 -17.58 5.15 0.73
CA ALA A 298 -18.86 5.73 0.38
C ALA A 298 -19.82 5.83 1.58
N PHE A 299 -19.86 4.80 2.42
CA PHE A 299 -20.68 4.78 3.64
C PHE A 299 -20.23 5.86 4.64
N VAL A 300 -18.92 5.98 4.88
CA VAL A 300 -18.37 7.02 5.76
C VAL A 300 -18.56 8.40 5.15
N ALA A 301 -18.33 8.58 3.84
CA ALA A 301 -18.57 9.84 3.14
C ALA A 301 -20.03 10.31 3.24
N ALA A 302 -20.99 9.39 3.18
CA ALA A 302 -22.40 9.71 3.39
C ALA A 302 -22.69 10.20 4.82
N GLU A 303 -22.02 9.63 5.83
CA GLU A 303 -22.09 10.12 7.22
C GLU A 303 -21.47 11.53 7.34
N ARG A 304 -20.32 11.76 6.69
CA ARG A 304 -19.69 13.09 6.65
C ARG A 304 -20.60 14.14 6.04
N LEU A 305 -21.29 13.83 4.95
CA LEU A 305 -22.22 14.77 4.31
C LEU A 305 -23.39 15.17 5.20
N ARG A 306 -23.97 14.22 5.95
CA ARG A 306 -25.06 14.50 6.88
C ARG A 306 -24.62 15.35 8.06
N ASN A 307 -23.36 15.22 8.48
CA ASN A 307 -22.82 15.81 9.69
C ASN A 307 -21.68 16.81 9.42
N LEU A 308 -21.58 17.41 8.22
CA LEU A 308 -20.39 18.14 7.79
C LEU A 308 -20.00 19.28 8.75
N ASP A 309 -20.99 20.05 9.20
CA ASP A 309 -20.79 21.19 10.12
C ASP A 309 -20.25 20.76 11.50
N TYR A 310 -20.51 19.52 11.92
CA TYR A 310 -19.95 19.00 13.18
C TYR A 310 -18.43 18.83 13.10
N TYR A 311 -17.94 18.49 11.92
CA TYR A 311 -16.54 18.19 11.69
C TYR A 311 -15.70 19.41 11.34
N ASP A 312 -16.32 20.57 11.13
CA ASP A 312 -15.63 21.82 10.77
C ASP A 312 -14.47 22.13 11.71
N GLY A 313 -13.26 22.17 11.14
CA GLY A 313 -12.03 22.46 11.87
C GLY A 313 -11.56 21.38 12.85
N LYS A 314 -12.16 20.18 12.86
CA LYS A 314 -11.79 19.08 13.76
C LYS A 314 -10.47 18.44 13.33
N LEU A 315 -9.43 18.63 14.13
CA LEU A 315 -8.12 18.02 13.92
C LEU A 315 -8.12 16.52 14.22
N GLU A 316 -9.14 16.00 14.90
CA GLU A 316 -9.33 14.58 15.22
C GLU A 316 -9.56 13.73 13.97
N LEU A 317 -9.95 14.33 12.84
CA LEU A 317 -9.98 13.68 11.54
C LEU A 317 -8.59 13.29 11.01
N MET A 318 -7.52 13.80 11.64
CA MET A 318 -6.14 13.54 11.24
C MET A 318 -5.45 12.63 12.26
N PRO A 319 -4.78 11.54 11.85
CA PRO A 319 -4.66 11.08 10.45
C PRO A 319 -6.01 10.66 9.87
N PRO A 320 -6.22 10.80 8.55
CA PRO A 320 -7.41 10.26 7.91
C PRO A 320 -7.60 8.78 8.26
N TRP A 321 -8.85 8.35 8.33
CA TRP A 321 -9.16 6.93 8.44
C TRP A 321 -8.96 6.22 7.09
N PRO A 322 -8.43 4.99 7.08
CA PRO A 322 -7.82 4.27 8.21
C PRO A 322 -6.40 4.75 8.50
N SER A 323 -6.00 4.71 9.77
CA SER A 323 -4.67 5.19 10.21
C SER A 323 -3.73 4.10 10.75
N ASP A 324 -4.14 2.85 10.58
CA ASP A 324 -3.42 1.65 11.00
C ASP A 324 -3.11 0.75 9.79
N LEU A 325 -2.98 -0.56 9.99
CA LEU A 325 -2.77 -1.55 8.91
C LEU A 325 -3.83 -1.48 7.82
N GLY A 326 -5.03 -1.03 8.18
CA GLY A 326 -6.12 -0.79 7.26
C GLY A 326 -5.74 0.14 6.11
N ASN A 327 -4.73 1.01 6.27
CA ASN A 327 -4.31 1.94 5.21
C ASN A 327 -3.62 1.28 4.01
N CYS A 328 -2.96 0.14 4.20
CA CYS A 328 -2.47 -0.62 3.04
C CYS A 328 -3.60 -1.46 2.42
N VAL A 329 -4.46 -2.02 3.26
CA VAL A 329 -5.62 -2.83 2.83
C VAL A 329 -6.62 -1.97 2.05
N VAL A 330 -6.90 -0.75 2.50
CA VAL A 330 -7.89 0.15 1.87
C VAL A 330 -7.54 0.41 0.42
N CYS A 331 -6.26 0.57 0.07
CA CYS A 331 -5.84 0.81 -1.32
C CYS A 331 -5.82 -0.45 -2.19
N HIS A 332 -5.48 -1.61 -1.61
CA HIS A 332 -5.15 -2.82 -2.37
C HIS A 332 -6.24 -3.91 -2.36
N ALA A 333 -7.12 -3.92 -1.35
CA ALA A 333 -8.09 -5.00 -1.18
C ALA A 333 -9.34 -4.83 -2.03
N TYR A 334 -9.88 -5.95 -2.48
CA TYR A 334 -11.17 -6.01 -3.16
C TYR A 334 -12.33 -6.33 -2.23
N THR A 335 -12.13 -7.28 -1.32
CA THR A 335 -13.20 -7.87 -0.51
C THR A 335 -12.99 -7.68 0.98
N SER A 336 -11.79 -7.28 1.40
CA SER A 336 -11.47 -7.12 2.82
C SER A 336 -12.14 -5.90 3.42
N GLU A 337 -12.56 -6.05 4.68
CA GLU A 337 -13.03 -4.95 5.49
C GLU A 337 -11.86 -4.24 6.15
N VAL A 338 -11.81 -2.92 5.99
CA VAL A 338 -10.93 -2.05 6.74
C VAL A 338 -11.52 -1.81 8.13
N PRO A 339 -10.78 -2.00 9.23
CA PRO A 339 -11.31 -1.76 10.57
C PRO A 339 -11.76 -0.31 10.77
N LEU A 340 -12.96 -0.09 11.34
CA LEU A 340 -13.45 1.24 11.71
C LEU A 340 -12.92 1.72 13.08
N THR A 341 -11.99 0.99 13.68
CA THR A 341 -11.47 1.25 15.03
C THR A 341 -10.78 2.60 15.14
N THR A 342 -10.09 3.07 14.10
CA THR A 342 -9.46 4.39 14.10
C THR A 342 -10.36 5.49 13.52
N LEU A 343 -11.61 5.20 13.18
CA LEU A 343 -12.52 6.21 12.64
C LEU A 343 -12.94 7.16 13.76
N TYR A 344 -12.75 8.45 13.53
CA TYR A 344 -13.41 9.51 14.29
C TYR A 344 -14.75 9.80 13.63
N SER A 345 -15.85 9.48 14.31
CA SER A 345 -17.20 9.72 13.79
C SER A 345 -18.15 10.23 14.88
N ARG A 346 -19.13 11.02 14.46
CA ARG A 346 -20.23 11.53 15.28
C ARG A 346 -21.24 10.43 15.56
N GLU A 347 -21.61 9.69 14.51
CA GLU A 347 -22.43 8.48 14.61
C GLU A 347 -21.51 7.29 14.94
N PRO A 348 -21.86 6.42 15.91
CA PRO A 348 -21.11 5.20 16.15
C PRO A 348 -21.32 4.26 14.97
N LEU A 349 -20.31 4.14 14.11
CA LEU A 349 -20.35 3.26 12.93
C LEU A 349 -19.64 1.94 13.23
N THR A 350 -20.28 0.83 12.86
CA THR A 350 -19.71 -0.51 12.92
C THR A 350 -19.73 -1.17 11.54
N LEU A 351 -18.95 -2.24 11.37
CA LEU A 351 -18.95 -3.01 10.12
C LEU A 351 -20.31 -3.68 9.86
N ASP A 352 -21.11 -3.91 10.90
CA ASP A 352 -22.43 -4.54 10.77
C ASP A 352 -23.51 -3.55 10.29
N ASP A 353 -23.29 -2.24 10.46
CA ASP A 353 -24.16 -1.17 9.93
C ASP A 353 -24.02 -1.00 8.42
N MET A 354 -22.99 -1.59 7.83
CA MET A 354 -22.69 -1.42 6.43
C MET A 354 -23.66 -2.19 5.52
N PRO A 355 -24.04 -1.60 4.38
CA PRO A 355 -24.77 -2.31 3.35
C PRO A 355 -24.04 -3.61 2.96
N LYS A 356 -24.78 -4.73 2.98
CA LYS A 356 -24.33 -6.02 2.45
C LYS A 356 -24.47 -6.00 0.93
N VAL A 357 -23.68 -5.17 0.27
CA VAL A 357 -23.59 -5.15 -1.19
C VAL A 357 -22.54 -6.18 -1.56
N GLU A 358 -22.91 -7.17 -2.39
CA GLU A 358 -21.95 -8.14 -2.91
C GLU A 358 -20.82 -7.38 -3.62
N SER A 359 -19.64 -7.38 -3.01
CA SER A 359 -18.42 -7.00 -3.71
C SER A 359 -18.26 -8.00 -4.84
N LYS A 360 -18.15 -7.52 -6.09
CA LYS A 360 -17.82 -8.42 -7.19
C LYS A 360 -16.43 -8.98 -6.90
N PRO A 361 -16.26 -10.30 -6.82
CA PRO A 361 -14.93 -10.88 -6.85
C PRO A 361 -14.23 -10.34 -8.10
N ILE A 362 -12.94 -10.04 -8.02
CA ILE A 362 -12.16 -9.95 -9.24
C ILE A 362 -12.38 -11.28 -9.97
N PRO A 363 -12.76 -11.28 -11.25
CA PRO A 363 -12.40 -12.41 -12.10
C PRO A 363 -10.91 -12.65 -11.87
N SER A 364 -10.47 -13.88 -11.58
CA SER A 364 -9.07 -14.15 -11.28
C SER A 364 -8.17 -13.43 -12.29
N THR A 365 -7.21 -12.66 -11.79
CA THR A 365 -6.33 -11.76 -12.55
C THR A 365 -5.82 -12.41 -13.84
N ALA A 366 -5.93 -11.66 -14.94
CA ALA A 366 -5.87 -12.06 -16.34
C ALA A 366 -7.06 -12.93 -16.79
N ARG A 367 -8.12 -12.26 -17.27
CA ARG A 367 -8.90 -12.88 -18.33
C ARG A 367 -7.95 -13.01 -19.51
N VAL A 368 -7.33 -14.18 -19.64
CA VAL A 368 -6.58 -14.58 -20.82
C VAL A 368 -7.44 -14.17 -22.02
N PRO A 369 -6.98 -13.22 -22.88
CA PRO A 369 -7.77 -12.76 -24.01
C PRO A 369 -8.34 -13.96 -24.76
N ASP A 370 -9.58 -13.91 -25.24
CA ASP A 370 -10.25 -15.10 -25.80
C ASP A 370 -9.41 -15.77 -26.91
N GLU A 371 -8.62 -14.99 -27.64
CA GLU A 371 -7.61 -15.44 -28.61
C GLU A 371 -6.48 -16.26 -27.97
N VAL A 372 -5.85 -15.74 -26.90
CA VAL A 372 -4.81 -16.44 -26.14
C VAL A 372 -5.39 -17.67 -25.46
N ARG A 373 -6.64 -17.61 -24.99
CA ARG A 373 -7.35 -18.71 -24.34
C ARG A 373 -7.59 -19.85 -25.32
N ALA A 374 -8.02 -19.54 -26.53
CA ALA A 374 -8.18 -20.53 -27.61
C ALA A 374 -6.85 -21.21 -27.94
N ILE A 375 -5.77 -20.42 -28.09
CA ILE A 375 -4.41 -20.93 -28.37
C ILE A 375 -3.92 -21.87 -27.26
N LEU A 376 -4.04 -21.45 -26.00
CA LEU A 376 -3.63 -22.27 -24.85
C LEU A 376 -4.47 -23.55 -24.75
N GLY A 377 -5.78 -23.43 -24.99
CA GLY A 377 -6.73 -24.54 -25.06
C GLY A 377 -6.34 -25.60 -26.09
N GLU A 378 -6.02 -25.16 -27.30
CA GLU A 378 -5.69 -26.02 -28.43
C GLU A 378 -4.30 -26.68 -28.30
N HIS A 379 -3.31 -25.92 -27.83
CA HIS A 379 -1.90 -26.33 -27.96
C HIS A 379 -1.19 -26.65 -26.64
N CYS A 380 -1.71 -26.22 -25.49
CA CYS A 380 -0.99 -26.34 -24.21
C CYS A 380 -1.73 -27.24 -23.20
N VAL A 381 -3.07 -27.26 -23.20
CA VAL A 381 -3.86 -28.03 -22.23
C VAL A 381 -3.58 -29.52 -22.26
N ARG A 382 -3.34 -30.07 -23.46
CA ARG A 382 -3.07 -31.50 -23.61
C ARG A 382 -1.75 -31.94 -22.94
N CYS A 383 -0.78 -31.04 -22.82
CA CYS A 383 0.52 -31.32 -22.21
C CYS A 383 0.60 -30.93 -20.73
N HIS A 384 -0.26 -30.00 -20.27
CA HIS A 384 -0.17 -29.40 -18.93
C HIS A 384 -1.40 -29.60 -18.04
N GLY A 385 -2.56 -29.97 -18.60
CA GLY A 385 -3.72 -30.38 -17.83
C GLY A 385 -3.58 -31.86 -17.47
N THR A 386 -3.66 -32.21 -16.19
CA THR A 386 -3.45 -33.59 -15.73
C THR A 386 -4.40 -34.60 -16.38
N ASP A 387 -5.61 -34.17 -16.80
CA ASP A 387 -6.67 -35.09 -17.25
C ASP A 387 -7.50 -34.57 -18.46
N GLY A 388 -7.10 -33.48 -19.12
CA GLY A 388 -7.75 -32.97 -20.33
C GLY A 388 -9.20 -32.47 -20.20
N THR A 389 -9.69 -32.23 -18.98
CA THR A 389 -11.07 -31.75 -18.72
C THR A 389 -11.18 -30.22 -18.64
N ALA A 390 -12.39 -29.68 -18.79
CA ALA A 390 -12.66 -28.24 -18.66
C ALA A 390 -12.36 -27.68 -17.25
N GLU A 391 -12.41 -28.51 -16.21
CA GLU A 391 -11.98 -28.13 -14.86
C GLU A 391 -10.45 -28.00 -14.76
N ALA A 392 -9.68 -28.86 -15.44
CA ALA A 392 -8.23 -28.69 -15.56
C ALA A 392 -7.85 -27.41 -16.31
N PHE A 393 -8.72 -26.92 -17.21
CA PHE A 393 -8.54 -25.65 -17.90
C PHE A 393 -8.73 -24.43 -16.99
N ALA A 394 -9.67 -24.47 -16.05
CA ALA A 394 -9.87 -23.38 -15.09
C ALA A 394 -8.69 -23.25 -14.11
N THR A 395 -8.12 -24.39 -13.68
CA THR A 395 -6.89 -24.42 -12.90
C THR A 395 -5.69 -23.96 -13.73
N PHE A 396 -5.64 -24.37 -15.01
CA PHE A 396 -4.63 -23.88 -15.95
C PHE A 396 -4.77 -22.37 -16.17
N GLU A 397 -5.95 -21.75 -16.30
CA GLU A 397 -6.10 -20.28 -16.44
C GLU A 397 -5.55 -19.52 -15.20
N SER A 398 -5.80 -20.05 -14.01
CA SER A 398 -5.26 -19.53 -12.74
C SER A 398 -3.73 -19.63 -12.69
N ASP A 399 -3.18 -20.78 -13.08
CA ASP A 399 -1.73 -21.03 -13.05
C ASP A 399 -1.01 -20.40 -14.26
N ALA A 400 -1.68 -20.29 -15.39
CA ALA A 400 -1.27 -19.64 -16.64
C ALA A 400 -1.05 -18.14 -16.43
N ALA A 401 -1.98 -17.46 -15.76
CA ALA A 401 -1.79 -16.06 -15.41
C ALA A 401 -0.57 -15.84 -14.50
N ALA A 402 -0.28 -16.79 -13.60
CA ALA A 402 0.87 -16.72 -12.70
C ALA A 402 2.20 -17.16 -13.36
N LEU A 403 2.17 -18.10 -14.31
CA LEU A 403 3.35 -18.67 -14.98
C LEU A 403 3.70 -17.96 -16.31
N LEU A 404 2.69 -17.50 -17.07
CA LEU A 404 2.85 -17.05 -18.46
C LEU A 404 3.20 -15.56 -18.62
N HIS A 405 3.26 -14.80 -17.53
CA HIS A 405 4.00 -13.52 -17.50
C HIS A 405 5.52 -13.70 -17.29
N SER A 406 6.04 -14.93 -17.31
CA SER A 406 7.50 -15.15 -17.19
C SER A 406 8.19 -15.01 -18.55
N ALA A 407 9.27 -14.22 -18.58
CA ALA A 407 10.19 -14.12 -19.72
C ALA A 407 10.77 -15.48 -20.16
N ALA A 408 10.63 -16.54 -19.35
CA ALA A 408 11.04 -17.89 -19.69
C ALA A 408 10.18 -18.54 -20.77
N ILE A 409 8.87 -18.27 -20.81
CA ILE A 409 7.99 -18.86 -21.84
C ILE A 409 8.18 -18.16 -23.19
N GLY A 410 8.31 -16.83 -23.21
CA GLY A 410 8.69 -16.11 -24.42
C GLY A 410 9.99 -16.65 -25.03
N ARG A 411 10.99 -16.98 -24.19
CA ARG A 411 12.24 -17.62 -24.65
C ARG A 411 12.03 -19.02 -25.23
N ARG A 412 11.19 -19.86 -24.61
CA ARG A 412 10.93 -21.23 -25.08
C ARG A 412 10.10 -21.27 -26.36
N VAL A 413 9.10 -20.40 -26.47
CA VAL A 413 8.31 -20.20 -27.69
C VAL A 413 9.20 -19.69 -28.83
N ALA A 414 10.05 -18.69 -28.56
CA ALA A 414 11.01 -18.18 -29.56
C ALA A 414 12.06 -19.23 -29.96
N ALA A 415 12.42 -20.14 -29.06
CA ALA A 415 13.32 -21.26 -29.33
C ALA A 415 12.63 -22.45 -30.05
N GLY A 416 11.31 -22.40 -30.27
CA GLY A 416 10.55 -23.49 -30.88
C GLY A 416 10.41 -24.73 -29.98
N GLU A 417 10.62 -24.58 -28.67
CA GLU A 417 10.61 -25.68 -27.69
C GLU A 417 9.20 -26.05 -27.19
N MET A 418 8.15 -25.40 -27.72
CA MET A 418 6.76 -25.62 -27.32
C MET A 418 5.79 -25.62 -28.51
N PRO A 419 4.78 -26.52 -28.52
CA PRO A 419 4.75 -27.78 -27.75
C PRO A 419 5.86 -28.76 -28.17
N PRO A 420 6.24 -29.73 -27.32
CA PRO A 420 7.41 -30.60 -27.52
C PRO A 420 7.33 -31.47 -28.79
N ASP A 421 6.13 -31.70 -29.30
CA ASP A 421 5.87 -32.62 -30.42
C ASP A 421 5.66 -31.90 -31.77
N GLN A 422 5.38 -30.59 -31.77
CA GLN A 422 5.15 -29.81 -32.98
C GLN A 422 5.37 -28.31 -32.71
N PRO A 423 6.09 -27.57 -33.57
CA PRO A 423 6.23 -26.13 -33.39
C PRO A 423 4.87 -25.43 -33.54
N LEU A 424 4.65 -24.38 -32.74
CA LEU A 424 3.44 -23.54 -32.87
C LEU A 424 3.31 -22.95 -34.28
N PRO A 425 2.08 -22.80 -34.81
CA PRO A 425 1.85 -22.12 -36.08
C PRO A 425 2.43 -20.71 -36.12
N ALA A 426 2.88 -20.27 -37.31
CA ALA A 426 3.37 -18.91 -37.51
C ALA A 426 2.29 -17.87 -37.13
N GLY A 427 2.66 -16.89 -36.31
CA GLY A 427 1.74 -15.87 -35.77
C GLY A 427 1.18 -16.20 -34.37
N VAL A 428 1.01 -17.48 -34.02
CA VAL A 428 0.58 -17.89 -32.67
C VAL A 428 1.69 -17.62 -31.64
N ALA A 429 2.94 -17.90 -32.03
CA ALA A 429 4.12 -17.59 -31.22
C ALA A 429 4.24 -16.08 -30.91
N ASP A 430 3.90 -15.20 -31.86
CA ASP A 430 3.93 -13.75 -31.69
C ASP A 430 2.81 -13.24 -30.80
N VAL A 431 1.62 -13.85 -30.86
CA VAL A 431 0.50 -13.54 -29.96
C VAL A 431 0.86 -13.92 -28.51
N LEU A 432 1.38 -15.12 -28.29
CA LEU A 432 1.82 -15.58 -26.97
C LEU A 432 3.00 -14.76 -26.43
N THR A 433 3.97 -14.44 -27.29
CA THR A 433 5.14 -13.64 -26.88
C THR A 433 4.72 -12.22 -26.49
N ARG A 434 3.89 -11.54 -27.29
CA ARG A 434 3.40 -10.19 -26.96
C ARG A 434 2.58 -10.18 -25.68
N TRP A 435 1.71 -11.16 -25.49
CA TRP A 435 0.96 -11.29 -24.24
C TRP A 435 1.87 -11.54 -23.03
N ALA A 436 2.86 -12.43 -23.16
CA ALA A 436 3.84 -12.72 -22.11
C ALA A 436 4.76 -11.53 -21.77
N THR A 437 5.05 -10.66 -22.76
CA THR A 437 5.89 -9.46 -22.59
C THR A 437 5.11 -8.17 -22.30
N GLY A 438 3.77 -8.23 -22.31
CA GLY A 438 2.91 -7.07 -22.05
C GLY A 438 2.80 -6.08 -23.22
N GLU A 439 3.16 -6.49 -24.45
CA GLU A 439 2.99 -5.66 -25.65
C GLU A 439 1.54 -5.70 -26.16
N ALA A 440 0.94 -4.53 -26.42
CA ALA A 440 -0.41 -4.43 -26.95
C ALA A 440 -0.53 -5.05 -28.37
N PRO A 441 -1.63 -5.74 -28.70
CA PRO A 441 -1.81 -6.33 -30.03
C PRO A 441 -1.89 -5.23 -31.10
N ARG A 442 -1.14 -5.41 -32.20
CA ARG A 442 -1.31 -4.57 -33.41
C ARG A 442 -2.67 -4.90 -34.03
N ARG A 443 -3.49 -3.88 -34.20
CA ARG A 443 -4.77 -3.95 -34.92
C ARG A 443 -4.58 -4.32 -36.38
#